data_AF-A0A6J5W5M3-F1
#
_entry.id   AF-A0A6J5W5M3-F1
#
_cell.length_a   1.000
_cell.length_b   1.000
_cell.length_c   1.000
_cell.angle_alpha   90.00
_cell.angle_beta   90.00
_cell.angle_gamma   90.00
#
_symmetry.space_group_name_H-M   'P 1'
#
loop_
_entity.id
_entity.type
_entity.pdbx_description
1 polymer ?
#
loop_
_entity_poly.entity_id
_entity_poly.type
_entity_poly.pdbx_seq_one_letter_code
_entity_poly.pdbx_strand_id
1 'polypeptide(L)'
;MRAVIRRRRWSCSAQPMELNYPSFMAIFDGKDFPRAKNFSRVVTNVGNKKSIYRAVLEVPSGMRIAVEPNTLKFTKRHQKQYFRLSLEIESNAPNTTYGYLKWVDQYNHIVSSPVVAMNH
;
A
#
# COMPACT_ATOMS: atom_id res chain seq x y z
N MET A 1 -44.76 -10.13 17.96
CA MET A 1 -43.39 -10.38 17.46
C MET A 1 -42.61 -9.07 17.48
N ARG A 2 -41.48 -9.01 18.18
CA ARG A 2 -40.56 -7.86 18.18
C ARG A 2 -39.31 -8.26 17.41
N ALA A 3 -39.09 -7.69 16.24
CA ALA A 3 -37.82 -7.84 15.52
C ALA A 3 -36.83 -6.81 16.07
N VAL A 4 -35.75 -7.26 16.69
CA VAL A 4 -34.61 -6.41 17.07
C VAL A 4 -33.67 -6.33 15.87
N ILE A 5 -33.81 -5.28 15.06
CA ILE A 5 -32.90 -5.02 13.96
C ILE A 5 -31.68 -4.31 14.53
N ARG A 6 -30.54 -5.02 14.65
CA ARG A 6 -29.25 -4.45 15.03
C ARG A 6 -28.73 -3.57 13.87
N ARG A 7 -29.17 -2.32 13.79
CA ARG A 7 -28.58 -1.32 12.88
C ARG A 7 -27.12 -1.11 13.28
N ARG A 8 -26.17 -1.56 12.46
CA ARG A 8 -24.78 -1.10 12.57
C ARG A 8 -24.79 0.39 12.22
N ARG A 9 -24.40 1.26 13.16
CA ARG A 9 -24.15 2.68 12.86
C ARG A 9 -22.94 2.73 11.93
N TRP A 10 -23.18 2.89 10.63
CA TRP A 10 -22.14 3.07 9.63
C TRP A 10 -21.82 4.57 9.54
N SER A 11 -20.60 4.97 9.88
CA SER A 11 -20.11 6.32 9.62
C SER A 11 -19.11 6.26 8.47
N CYS A 12 -19.31 7.07 7.44
CA CYS A 12 -18.36 7.22 6.32
C CYS A 12 -17.14 8.08 6.71
N SER A 13 -16.60 7.87 7.91
CA SER A 13 -15.45 8.61 8.44
C SER A 13 -14.10 7.97 8.07
N ALA A 14 -14.12 6.74 7.54
CA ALA A 14 -12.91 6.04 7.11
C ALA A 14 -12.37 6.65 5.82
N GLN A 15 -11.08 6.96 5.79
CA GLN A 15 -10.43 7.44 4.58
C GLN A 15 -10.31 6.28 3.57
N PRO A 16 -10.75 6.44 2.31
CA PRO A 16 -10.69 5.36 1.31
C PRO A 16 -9.29 4.75 1.11
N MET A 17 -8.24 5.55 1.34
CA MET A 17 -6.84 5.15 1.20
C MET A 17 -6.36 4.17 2.29
N GLU A 18 -7.12 4.02 3.38
CA GLU A 18 -6.83 3.10 4.49
C GLU A 18 -7.36 1.67 4.25
N LEU A 19 -8.05 1.41 3.14
CA LEU A 19 -8.46 0.05 2.78
C LEU A 19 -7.21 -0.84 2.62
N ASN A 20 -7.20 -1.98 3.32
CA ASN A 20 -6.10 -2.94 3.26
C ASN A 20 -6.12 -3.78 1.97
N TYR A 21 -5.91 -3.12 0.83
CA TYR A 21 -6.03 -3.71 -0.51
C TYR A 21 -4.65 -4.00 -1.11
N PRO A 22 -4.47 -5.09 -1.91
CA PRO A 22 -3.18 -5.51 -2.46
C PRO A 22 -2.67 -4.66 -3.64
N SER A 23 -3.16 -3.44 -3.79
CA SER A 23 -2.70 -2.46 -4.77
C SER A 23 -2.82 -1.03 -4.22
N PHE A 24 -2.17 -0.11 -4.93
CA PHE A 24 -2.13 1.31 -4.59
C PHE A 24 -2.52 2.13 -5.82
N MET A 25 -3.43 3.08 -5.62
CA MET A 25 -3.85 4.02 -6.65
C MET A 25 -3.93 5.41 -6.03
N ALA A 26 -3.24 6.37 -6.64
CA ALA A 26 -3.33 7.78 -6.30
C ALA A 26 -3.76 8.58 -7.54
N ILE A 27 -4.84 9.33 -7.39
CA ILE A 27 -5.22 10.39 -8.33
C ILE A 27 -4.78 11.70 -7.70
N PHE A 28 -4.01 12.50 -8.41
CA PHE A 28 -3.53 13.79 -7.97
C PHE A 28 -4.19 14.88 -8.80
N ASP A 29 -4.91 15.77 -8.12
CA ASP A 29 -5.52 16.97 -8.71
C ASP A 29 -4.70 18.21 -8.28
N GLY A 30 -4.67 19.25 -9.11
CA GLY A 30 -4.01 20.52 -8.79
C GLY A 30 -2.68 20.78 -9.51
N LYS A 31 -2.14 21.99 -9.34
CA LYS A 31 -0.99 22.49 -10.11
C LYS A 31 0.33 22.57 -9.32
N ASP A 32 0.26 22.47 -8.00
CA ASP A 32 1.43 22.59 -7.13
C ASP A 32 2.13 21.25 -6.97
N PHE A 33 3.45 21.23 -7.13
CA PHE A 33 4.29 20.04 -7.02
C PHE A 33 5.40 20.24 -5.96
N PRO A 34 5.92 19.16 -5.36
CA PRO A 34 5.50 17.76 -5.53
C PRO A 34 4.21 17.44 -4.79
N ARG A 35 3.44 16.46 -5.29
CA ARG A 35 2.20 15.99 -4.64
C ARG A 35 2.39 14.62 -4.06
N ALA A 36 1.93 14.41 -2.82
CA ALA A 36 2.12 13.16 -2.10
C ALA A 36 0.84 12.57 -1.52
N LYS A 37 0.75 11.24 -1.51
CA LYS A 37 -0.34 10.45 -0.93
C LYS A 37 0.24 9.28 -0.14
N ASN A 38 -0.30 9.06 1.05
CA ASN A 38 0.17 8.02 1.98
C ASN A 38 -0.85 6.89 2.11
N PHE A 39 -0.38 5.66 2.10
CA PHE A 39 -1.20 4.46 2.24
C PHE A 39 -0.69 3.62 3.39
N SER A 40 -1.60 3.13 4.22
CA SER A 40 -1.28 2.18 5.29
C SER A 40 -1.77 0.80 4.90
N ARG A 41 -0.93 -0.22 5.11
CA ARG A 41 -1.27 -1.62 4.86
C ARG A 41 -0.87 -2.51 6.02
N VAL A 42 -1.63 -3.58 6.17
CA VAL A 42 -1.39 -4.64 7.14
C VAL A 42 -1.28 -5.96 6.39
N VAL A 43 -0.10 -6.55 6.42
CA VAL A 43 0.15 -7.86 5.82
C VAL A 43 0.16 -8.93 6.90
N THR A 44 -0.35 -10.11 6.56
CA THR A 44 -0.39 -11.26 7.47
C THR A 44 0.46 -12.37 6.89
N ASN A 45 1.40 -12.90 7.67
CA ASN A 45 2.15 -14.08 7.26
C ASN A 45 1.23 -15.30 7.24
N VAL A 46 1.11 -15.96 6.09
CA VAL A 46 0.32 -17.19 5.94
C VAL A 46 1.19 -18.45 5.92
N GLY A 47 2.52 -18.30 5.81
CA GLY A 47 3.49 -19.38 5.83
C GLY A 47 3.86 -19.84 7.25
N ASN A 48 4.31 -21.10 7.34
CA ASN A 48 4.71 -21.70 8.62
C ASN A 48 6.15 -21.32 9.04
N LYS A 49 6.98 -20.87 8.11
CA LYS A 49 8.38 -20.52 8.36
C LYS A 49 8.53 -19.10 8.91
N LYS A 50 9.64 -18.86 9.61
CA LYS A 50 10.10 -17.51 9.93
C LYS A 50 10.61 -16.87 8.63
N SER A 51 10.10 -15.71 8.27
CA SER A 51 10.45 -15.03 7.02
C SER A 51 10.75 -13.56 7.27
N ILE A 52 11.75 -13.05 6.56
CA ILE A 52 12.11 -11.64 6.55
C ILE A 52 11.94 -11.16 5.12
N TYR A 53 10.94 -10.31 4.90
CA TYR A 53 10.67 -9.70 3.61
C TYR A 53 11.36 -8.34 3.52
N ARG A 54 12.03 -8.07 2.40
CA ARG A 54 12.59 -6.76 2.07
C ARG A 54 11.80 -6.14 0.93
N ALA A 55 11.54 -4.83 1.02
CA ALA A 55 10.88 -4.07 -0.02
C ALA A 55 11.84 -3.85 -1.20
N VAL A 56 11.34 -4.12 -2.40
CA VAL A 56 11.97 -3.83 -3.70
C VAL A 56 10.97 -3.00 -4.49
N LEU A 57 11.43 -1.88 -5.02
CA LEU A 57 10.59 -0.90 -5.71
C LEU A 57 10.96 -0.87 -7.20
N GLU A 58 9.97 -0.99 -8.06
CA GLU A 58 10.10 -0.80 -9.50
C GLU A 58 9.31 0.46 -9.87
N VAL A 59 10.01 1.57 -10.07
CA VAL A 59 9.40 2.90 -10.20
C VAL A 59 10.01 3.62 -11.41
N PRO A 60 9.20 4.03 -12.40
CA PRO A 60 9.66 4.84 -13.52
C PRO A 60 9.94 6.30 -13.11
N SER A 61 10.60 7.05 -14.00
CA SER A 61 10.89 8.48 -13.81
C SER A 61 9.62 9.31 -13.60
N GLY A 62 9.73 10.36 -12.77
CA GLY A 62 8.61 11.26 -12.43
C GLY A 62 7.71 10.77 -11.27
N MET A 63 7.92 9.55 -10.77
CA MET A 63 7.25 9.01 -9.60
C MET A 63 8.29 8.61 -8.54
N ARG A 64 7.99 8.88 -7.27
CA ARG A 64 8.80 8.47 -6.13
C ARG A 64 7.96 7.66 -5.16
N ILE A 65 8.49 6.51 -4.74
CA ILE A 65 7.85 5.65 -3.74
C ILE A 65 8.81 5.48 -2.56
N ALA A 66 8.30 5.66 -1.35
CA ALA A 66 9.00 5.31 -0.12
C ALA A 66 8.14 4.35 0.71
N VAL A 67 8.77 3.39 1.39
CA VAL A 67 8.10 2.39 2.21
C VAL A 67 8.76 2.32 3.59
N GLU A 68 7.95 2.38 4.63
CA GLU A 68 8.41 2.37 6.02
C GLU A 68 7.57 1.42 6.90
N PRO A 69 8.18 0.44 7.57
CA PRO A 69 9.57 0.02 7.43
C PRO A 69 9.82 -0.67 6.07
N ASN A 70 11.06 -0.63 5.58
CA ASN A 70 11.45 -1.33 4.33
C ASN A 70 11.70 -2.84 4.51
N THR A 71 11.57 -3.35 5.75
CA THR A 71 11.81 -4.74 6.11
C THR A 71 10.71 -5.22 7.06
N LEU A 72 10.09 -6.36 6.76
CA LEU A 72 9.05 -6.98 7.57
C LEU A 72 9.51 -8.34 8.08
N LYS A 73 9.59 -8.47 9.40
CA LYS A 73 10.03 -9.70 10.07
C LYS A 73 8.84 -10.47 10.65
N PHE A 74 8.65 -11.70 10.22
CA PHE A 74 7.64 -12.60 10.74
C PHE A 74 8.29 -13.79 11.47
N THR A 75 7.86 -14.03 12.71
CA THR A 75 8.37 -15.09 13.59
C THR A 75 7.40 -16.25 13.73
N LYS A 76 6.13 -16.08 13.35
CA LYS A 76 5.08 -17.11 13.40
C LYS A 76 4.02 -16.92 12.30
N ARG A 77 3.27 -17.99 12.03
CA ARG A 77 2.09 -17.94 11.16
C ARG A 77 1.03 -17.02 11.76
N HIS A 78 0.29 -16.32 10.90
CA HIS A 78 -0.75 -15.34 11.23
C HIS A 78 -0.27 -14.10 11.97
N GLN A 79 1.04 -13.91 12.14
CA GLN A 79 1.56 -12.63 12.61
C GLN A 79 1.27 -11.55 11.56
N LYS A 80 0.80 -10.41 12.06
CA LYS A 80 0.58 -9.21 11.25
C LYS A 80 1.78 -8.29 11.36
N GLN A 81 2.09 -7.61 10.27
CA GLN A 81 3.00 -6.49 10.24
C GLN A 81 2.39 -5.34 9.46
N TYR A 82 2.78 -4.12 9.81
CA TYR A 82 2.26 -2.88 9.27
C TYR A 82 3.35 -2.18 8.49
N PHE A 83 2.98 -1.53 7.39
CA PHE A 83 3.86 -0.60 6.69
C PHE A 83 3.06 0.55 6.10
N ARG A 84 3.76 1.67 5.89
CA ARG A 84 3.27 2.84 5.18
C ARG A 84 4.00 2.96 3.85
N LEU A 85 3.25 3.23 2.79
CA LEU A 85 3.76 3.59 1.47
C LEU A 85 3.46 5.08 1.23
N SER A 86 4.49 5.86 0.95
CA SER A 86 4.40 7.25 0.53
C SER A 86 4.67 7.32 -0.96
N LEU A 87 3.68 7.79 -1.71
CA LEU A 87 3.73 7.95 -3.15
C LEU A 87 3.75 9.44 -3.48
N GLU A 88 4.73 9.86 -4.25
CA GLU A 88 4.91 11.24 -4.68
C GLU A 88 5.07 11.31 -6.20
N ILE A 89 4.53 12.37 -6.80
CA ILE A 89 4.75 12.68 -8.22
C ILE A 89 5.40 14.04 -8.38
N GLU A 90 6.29 14.13 -9.36
CA GLU A 90 7.00 15.35 -9.76
C GLU A 90 6.25 16.08 -10.89
N SER A 91 6.65 17.33 -11.17
CA SER A 91 6.01 18.17 -12.20
C SER A 91 6.16 17.63 -13.63
N ASN A 92 7.19 16.83 -13.88
CA ASN A 92 7.45 16.18 -15.16
C ASN A 92 6.78 14.79 -15.27
N ALA A 93 5.98 14.37 -14.28
CA ALA A 93 5.32 13.07 -14.29
C ALA A 93 4.32 12.96 -15.46
N PRO A 94 4.35 11.86 -16.24
CA PRO A 94 3.31 11.57 -17.22
C PRO A 94 1.90 11.53 -16.59
N ASN A 95 0.87 11.75 -17.40
CA ASN A 95 -0.54 11.70 -16.96
C ASN A 95 -0.90 10.41 -16.23
N THR A 96 -0.28 9.30 -16.59
CA THR A 96 -0.39 8.05 -15.84
C THR A 96 0.94 7.34 -15.76
N THR A 97 1.30 6.93 -14.56
CA THR A 97 2.58 6.29 -14.24
C THR A 97 2.33 5.02 -13.42
N TYR A 98 3.06 3.96 -13.74
CA TYR A 98 2.87 2.62 -13.18
C TYR A 98 4.16 2.09 -12.58
N GLY A 99 4.07 1.41 -11.45
CA GLY A 99 5.19 0.76 -10.79
C GLY A 99 4.76 -0.40 -9.89
N TYR A 100 5.70 -0.97 -9.15
CA TYR A 100 5.45 -2.09 -8.26
C TYR A 100 6.18 -1.92 -6.92
N LEU A 101 5.50 -2.31 -5.85
CA LEU A 101 6.13 -2.71 -4.60
C LEU A 101 6.19 -4.23 -4.58
N LYS A 102 7.40 -4.79 -4.43
CA LYS A 102 7.63 -6.22 -4.25
C LYS A 102 8.23 -6.46 -2.87
N TRP A 103 7.64 -7.40 -2.14
CA TRP A 103 8.24 -7.95 -0.92
C TRP A 103 8.91 -9.27 -1.28
N VAL A 104 10.23 -9.35 -1.09
CA VAL A 104 11.02 -10.54 -1.40
C VAL A 104 11.58 -11.11 -0.10
N ASP A 105 11.33 -12.40 0.17
CA ASP A 105 11.92 -13.11 1.30
C ASP A 105 13.19 -13.88 0.93
N GLN A 106 13.83 -14.45 1.95
CA GLN A 106 15.05 -15.24 1.77
C GLN A 106 14.84 -16.60 1.08
N TYR A 107 13.60 -16.97 0.74
CA TYR A 107 13.22 -18.23 0.10
C TYR A 107 12.67 -18.00 -1.32
N ASN A 108 12.90 -16.83 -1.91
CA ASN A 108 12.40 -16.42 -3.22
C ASN A 108 10.87 -16.32 -3.31
N HIS A 109 10.16 -16.17 -2.18
CA HIS A 109 8.76 -15.78 -2.20
C HIS A 109 8.65 -14.29 -2.55
N ILE A 110 7.87 -13.98 -3.59
CA ILE A 110 7.65 -12.60 -4.05
C ILE A 110 6.17 -12.26 -3.89
N VAL A 111 5.87 -11.27 -3.04
CA VAL A 111 4.54 -10.66 -2.95
C VAL A 111 4.59 -9.32 -3.67
N SER A 112 3.91 -9.21 -4.81
CA SER A 112 3.89 -7.98 -5.62
C SER A 112 2.58 -7.22 -5.47
N SER A 113 2.67 -5.90 -5.40
CA SER A 113 1.53 -4.98 -5.37
C SER A 113 1.74 -3.89 -6.42
N PRO A 114 0.84 -3.75 -7.41
CA PRO A 114 0.92 -2.68 -8.40
C PRO A 114 0.62 -1.32 -7.76
N VAL A 115 1.31 -0.29 -8.25
CA VAL A 115 1.17 1.11 -7.85
C VAL A 115 0.86 1.95 -9.09
N VAL A 116 -0.21 2.73 -9.04
CA VAL A 116 -0.62 3.63 -10.13
C VAL A 116 -0.75 5.05 -9.60
N ALA A 117 -0.14 6.00 -10.30
CA ALA A 117 -0.34 7.42 -10.09
C ALA A 117 -0.95 8.06 -11.34
N MET A 118 -2.04 8.80 -11.16
CA MET A 118 -2.68 9.60 -12.20
C MET A 118 -2.50 11.09 -11.87
N ASN A 119 -1.98 11.84 -12.82
CA ASN A 119 -1.78 13.28 -12.74
C ASN A 119 -2.88 13.96 -13.58
N HIS A 120 -3.79 14.67 -12.92
CA HIS A 120 -4.97 15.29 -13.52
C HIS A 120 -5.00 16.81 -13.30
#